data_AF-A0A158AN50-F1
#
_entry.id   AF-A0A158AN50-F1
#
_cell.length_a   1.000
_cell.length_b   1.000
_cell.length_c   1.000
_cell.angle_alpha   90.00
_cell.angle_beta   90.00
_cell.angle_gamma   90.00
#
_symmetry.space_group_name_H-M   'P 1'
#
loop_
_entity.id
_entity.type
_entity.pdbx_description
1 polymer ?
#
loop_
_entity_poly.entity_id
_entity_poly.type
_entity_poly.pdbx_seq_one_letter_code
_entity_poly.pdbx_strand_id
1 'polypeptide(L)'
;MGRWVGQIVELCMVLVEAIQRYVLAAGKLHGDDTTVPVLTPGNQKTTTGRFWVYVRDDRRSGSTEPAAVWFTYSSDRKGVHPQTHLANFKGILQADAYAGFDQLYASGDVFEAACWDHARRYIFDVHERTPTPDTQKLLEMIGELYSIEADIRGKPPDERLRVRQEKSKPLLNTFESTIRAKLGTLSKKSTLTGAINYSLNHWTALTFYCEDGRAEISNVLAENALRCVALGRNNAQLQIMRSYSLSKSAMRVADAIRRDSRFGELRIITATQGTGGCGPVVDSDGSSLPVAESCSALAASS
;
A
#
# COMPACT_ATOMS: atom_id res chain seq x y z
N MET A 1 27.13 -17.67 4.52
CA MET A 1 26.41 -16.80 3.56
C MET A 1 25.38 -15.88 4.23
N GLY A 2 24.72 -16.28 5.32
CA GLY A 2 23.76 -15.41 6.04
C GLY A 2 24.33 -14.06 6.51
N ARG A 3 25.52 -14.04 7.13
CA ARG A 3 26.15 -12.80 7.64
C ARG A 3 26.27 -11.68 6.58
N TRP A 4 26.53 -12.05 5.32
CA TRP A 4 26.69 -11.09 4.22
C TRP A 4 25.36 -10.49 3.75
N VAL A 5 24.30 -11.30 3.73
CA VAL A 5 22.94 -10.80 3.45
C VAL A 5 22.50 -9.82 4.53
N GLY A 6 22.85 -10.08 5.79
CA GLY A 6 22.52 -9.20 6.92
C GLY A 6 23.23 -7.86 6.85
N GLN A 7 24.53 -7.89 6.54
CA GLN A 7 25.33 -6.67 6.33
C GLN A 7 24.84 -5.87 5.13
N ILE A 8 24.43 -6.52 4.03
CA ILE A 8 23.82 -5.84 2.89
C ILE A 8 22.48 -5.20 3.29
N VAL A 9 21.64 -5.90 4.06
CA VAL A 9 20.38 -5.34 4.57
C VAL A 9 20.65 -4.11 5.42
N GLU A 10 21.59 -4.17 6.37
CA GLU A 10 21.98 -3.02 7.21
C GLU A 10 22.44 -1.82 6.37
N LEU A 11 23.28 -2.04 5.36
CA LEU A 11 23.72 -0.96 4.46
C LEU A 11 22.56 -0.40 3.63
N CYS A 12 21.62 -1.25 3.21
CA CYS A 12 20.42 -0.84 2.49
C CYS A 12 19.39 -0.15 3.37
N MET A 13 19.43 -0.27 4.71
CA MET A 13 18.47 0.37 5.60
C MET A 13 18.46 1.89 5.44
N VAL A 14 19.62 2.51 5.25
CA VAL A 14 19.72 3.97 5.00
C VAL A 14 18.95 4.36 3.74
N LEU A 15 19.00 3.54 2.70
CA LEU A 15 18.22 3.75 1.48
C LEU A 15 16.72 3.55 1.73
N VAL A 16 16.33 2.53 2.51
CA VAL A 16 14.91 2.31 2.84
C VAL A 16 14.35 3.49 3.63
N GLU A 17 15.08 3.98 4.63
CA GLU A 17 14.68 5.15 5.43
C GLU A 17 14.60 6.42 4.59
N ALA A 18 15.52 6.60 3.64
CA ALA A 18 15.45 7.71 2.68
C ALA A 18 14.21 7.62 1.78
N ILE A 19 13.91 6.43 1.24
CA ILE A 19 12.70 6.19 0.43
C ILE A 19 11.44 6.39 1.27
N GLN A 20 11.41 5.87 2.49
CA GLN A 20 10.29 6.04 3.42
C GLN A 20 10.03 7.52 3.67
N ARG A 21 11.04 8.30 4.06
CA ARG A 21 10.89 9.75 4.27
C ARG A 21 10.38 10.46 3.03
N TYR A 22 10.91 10.12 1.85
CA TYR A 22 10.48 10.72 0.59
C TYR A 22 9.02 10.37 0.25
N VAL A 23 8.61 9.11 0.43
CA VAL A 23 7.22 8.68 0.23
C VAL A 23 6.30 9.41 1.21
N LEU A 24 6.59 9.36 2.52
CA LEU A 24 5.75 9.93 3.57
C LEU A 24 5.69 11.47 3.57
N ALA A 25 6.61 12.15 2.88
CA ALA A 25 6.56 13.60 2.68
C ALA A 25 5.53 14.04 1.61
N ALA A 26 4.88 13.10 0.90
CA ALA A 26 3.86 13.43 -0.08
C ALA A 26 2.57 13.95 0.58
N GLY A 27 1.79 14.78 -0.14
CA GLY A 27 0.45 15.18 0.30
C GLY A 27 -0.63 14.11 0.06
N LYS A 28 -0.31 13.07 -0.70
CA LYS A 28 -1.17 11.93 -1.02
C LYS A 28 -0.36 10.64 -1.09
N LEU A 29 -0.92 9.56 -0.56
CA LEU A 29 -0.38 8.21 -0.69
C LEU A 29 -1.46 7.26 -1.20
N HIS A 30 -1.03 6.27 -1.98
CA HIS A 30 -1.81 5.05 -2.18
C HIS A 30 -1.35 4.01 -1.17
N GLY A 31 -2.31 3.37 -0.49
CA GLY A 31 -2.05 2.32 0.49
C GLY A 31 -2.76 1.03 0.10
N ASP A 32 -2.07 -0.09 0.21
CA ASP A 32 -2.66 -1.43 0.11
C ASP A 32 -1.72 -2.44 0.78
N ASP A 33 -2.10 -3.70 0.80
CA ASP A 33 -1.33 -4.76 1.42
C ASP A 33 -1.62 -6.14 0.82
N THR A 34 -0.69 -7.07 0.94
CA THR A 34 -0.80 -8.40 0.33
C THR A 34 -0.17 -9.49 1.18
N THR A 35 -0.72 -10.70 1.12
CA THR A 35 -0.28 -11.84 1.92
C THR A 35 1.03 -12.45 1.41
N VAL A 36 1.99 -12.72 2.29
CA VAL A 36 3.23 -13.41 1.93
C VAL A 36 3.46 -14.65 2.77
N PRO A 37 3.90 -15.78 2.18
CA PRO A 37 4.32 -16.94 2.94
C PRO A 37 5.65 -16.66 3.64
N VAL A 38 5.74 -17.01 4.92
CA VAL A 38 6.89 -16.74 5.80
C VAL A 38 7.28 -18.03 6.49
N LEU A 39 8.52 -18.50 6.26
CA LEU A 39 9.04 -19.66 6.98
C LEU A 39 9.45 -19.27 8.39
N THR A 40 8.89 -19.94 9.38
CA THR A 40 9.34 -19.81 10.76
C THR A 40 10.62 -20.64 10.96
N PRO A 41 11.71 -20.04 11.49
CA PRO A 41 12.92 -20.80 11.79
C PRO A 41 12.63 -22.03 12.66
N GLY A 42 13.24 -23.17 12.32
CA GLY A 42 13.21 -24.40 13.13
C GLY A 42 11.98 -25.31 12.99
N ASN A 43 10.83 -24.83 12.50
CA ASN A 43 9.58 -25.59 12.58
C ASN A 43 9.03 -26.15 11.25
N GLN A 44 9.72 -25.95 10.11
CA GLN A 44 9.26 -26.31 8.75
C GLN A 44 7.82 -25.84 8.39
N LYS A 45 7.23 -24.95 9.19
CA LYS A 45 5.87 -24.43 9.02
C LYS A 45 5.92 -23.04 8.39
N THR A 46 5.10 -22.87 7.35
CA THR A 46 4.86 -21.59 6.70
C THR A 46 3.73 -20.86 7.41
N THR A 47 3.98 -19.62 7.82
CA THR A 47 2.97 -18.69 8.33
C THR A 47 2.63 -17.65 7.26
N THR A 48 1.49 -16.97 7.37
CA THR A 48 1.12 -15.89 6.46
C THR A 48 1.44 -14.55 7.11
N GLY A 49 2.40 -13.81 6.55
CA GLY A 49 2.62 -12.39 6.87
C GLY A 49 1.95 -11.47 5.85
N ARG A 50 2.16 -10.16 6.02
CA ARG A 50 1.64 -9.11 5.13
C ARG A 50 2.79 -8.21 4.67
N PHE A 51 2.81 -7.89 3.39
CA PHE A 51 3.55 -6.75 2.87
C PHE A 51 2.60 -5.61 2.62
N TRP A 52 2.83 -4.50 3.30
CA TRP A 52 2.17 -3.23 3.06
C TRP A 52 2.92 -2.47 1.98
N VAL A 53 2.18 -1.74 1.17
CA VAL A 53 2.73 -0.85 0.16
C VAL A 53 2.19 0.56 0.36
N TYR A 54 3.09 1.53 0.25
CA TYR A 54 2.77 2.94 0.20
C TYR A 54 3.39 3.55 -1.05
N VAL A 55 2.56 4.11 -1.93
CA VAL A 55 3.01 4.68 -3.21
C VAL A 55 2.82 6.19 -3.20
N ARG A 56 3.91 6.90 -3.47
CA ARG A 56 3.92 8.32 -3.87
C ARG A 56 3.98 8.36 -5.39
N ASP A 57 2.90 8.78 -6.02
CA ASP A 57 2.87 9.03 -7.47
C ASP A 57 1.72 9.98 -7.83
N ASP A 58 2.08 11.24 -8.04
CA ASP A 58 1.16 12.33 -8.42
C ASP A 58 1.30 12.71 -9.90
N ARG A 59 1.93 11.87 -10.73
CA ARG A 59 2.08 12.16 -12.17
C ARG A 59 0.72 12.21 -12.87
N ARG A 60 -0.28 11.47 -12.37
CA ARG A 60 -1.67 11.53 -12.85
C ARG A 60 -2.37 12.87 -12.54
N SER A 61 -1.86 13.62 -11.56
CA SER A 61 -2.22 15.00 -11.22
C SER A 61 -1.22 16.03 -11.79
N GLY A 62 -0.40 15.66 -12.78
CA GLY A 62 0.52 16.59 -13.44
C GLY A 62 1.80 16.89 -12.66
N SER A 63 2.09 16.16 -11.57
CA SER A 63 3.36 16.33 -10.85
C SER A 63 4.55 15.82 -11.66
N THR A 64 5.67 16.55 -11.59
CA THR A 64 6.98 16.14 -12.14
C THR A 64 7.86 15.42 -11.12
N GLU A 65 7.43 15.33 -9.87
CA GLU A 65 8.17 14.66 -8.81
C GLU A 65 8.34 13.16 -9.12
N PRO A 66 9.53 12.57 -8.88
CA PRO A 66 9.75 11.15 -9.08
C PRO A 66 8.78 10.29 -8.26
N ALA A 67 8.17 9.30 -8.90
CA ALA A 67 7.36 8.31 -8.20
C ALA A 67 8.24 7.41 -7.32
N ALA A 68 7.72 7.00 -6.17
CA ALA A 68 8.41 6.11 -5.25
C ALA A 68 7.42 5.15 -4.57
N VAL A 69 7.94 3.98 -4.21
CA VAL A 69 7.19 2.94 -3.51
C VAL A 69 7.97 2.54 -2.28
N TRP A 70 7.30 2.51 -1.12
CA TRP A 70 7.83 1.98 0.12
C TRP A 70 7.07 0.72 0.52
N PHE A 71 7.81 -0.36 0.76
CA PHE A 71 7.27 -1.61 1.29
C PHE A 71 7.70 -1.81 2.73
N THR A 72 6.79 -2.34 3.54
CA THR A 72 7.07 -2.75 4.93
C THR A 72 6.32 -4.03 5.26
N TYR A 73 6.85 -4.80 6.21
CA TYR A 73 6.36 -6.12 6.59
C TYR A 73 5.69 -6.10 7.96
N SER A 74 4.62 -6.88 8.11
CA SER A 74 4.09 -7.30 9.41
C SER A 74 3.69 -8.78 9.40
N SER A 75 3.57 -9.38 10.57
CA SER A 75 3.16 -10.79 10.69
C SER A 75 1.66 -11.02 10.61
N ASP A 76 0.84 -9.97 10.72
CA ASP A 76 -0.61 -10.05 10.59
C ASP A 76 -1.15 -8.77 9.93
N ARG A 77 -2.46 -8.72 9.64
CA ARG A 77 -3.09 -7.58 8.96
C ARG A 77 -3.64 -6.51 9.92
N LYS A 78 -3.31 -6.52 11.22
CA LYS A 78 -3.98 -5.62 12.18
C LYS A 78 -3.75 -4.14 11.84
N GLY A 79 -4.76 -3.31 12.12
CA GLY A 79 -4.70 -1.86 11.89
C GLY A 79 -3.58 -1.12 12.65
N VAL A 80 -3.04 -1.70 13.73
CA VAL A 80 -1.89 -1.14 14.45
C VAL A 80 -0.66 -0.95 13.54
N HIS A 81 -0.50 -1.78 12.50
CA HIS A 81 0.63 -1.68 11.57
C HIS A 81 0.54 -0.41 10.72
N PRO A 82 -0.52 -0.17 9.91
CA PRO A 82 -0.63 1.08 9.17
C PRO A 82 -0.70 2.31 10.09
N GLN A 83 -1.27 2.21 11.29
CA GLN A 83 -1.21 3.28 12.30
C GLN A 83 0.24 3.64 12.68
N THR A 84 1.10 2.63 12.87
CA THR A 84 2.51 2.83 13.19
C THR A 84 3.29 3.36 11.98
N HIS A 85 3.05 2.80 10.79
CA HIS A 85 3.73 3.19 9.55
C HIS A 85 3.46 4.65 9.17
N LEU A 86 2.22 5.11 9.40
CA LEU A 86 1.71 6.42 8.99
C LEU A 86 1.51 7.38 10.16
N ALA A 87 2.11 7.11 11.33
CA ALA A 87 1.89 7.88 12.56
C ALA A 87 2.11 9.40 12.42
N ASN A 88 3.02 9.81 11.53
CA ASN A 88 3.35 11.22 11.26
C ASN A 88 2.84 11.71 9.91
N PHE A 89 2.12 10.88 9.15
CA PHE A 89 1.60 11.25 7.85
C PHE A 89 0.36 12.14 8.00
N LYS A 90 0.28 13.18 7.16
CA LYS A 90 -0.90 14.05 7.03
C LYS A 90 -1.19 14.25 5.55
N GLY A 91 -2.45 14.18 5.16
CA GLY A 91 -2.85 14.29 3.76
C GLY A 91 -3.84 13.22 3.33
N ILE A 92 -3.83 12.86 2.05
CA ILE A 92 -4.82 11.95 1.47
C ILE A 92 -4.28 10.52 1.48
N LEU A 93 -5.06 9.57 2.01
CA LEU A 93 -4.79 8.15 1.85
C LEU A 93 -5.81 7.54 0.90
N GLN A 94 -5.35 7.18 -0.30
CA GLN A 94 -6.11 6.42 -1.28
C GLN A 94 -6.02 4.93 -0.97
N ALA A 95 -7.14 4.27 -0.71
CA ALA A 95 -7.20 2.85 -0.34
C ALA A 95 -8.48 2.14 -0.83
N ASP A 96 -8.58 0.83 -0.57
CA ASP A 96 -9.72 -0.05 -0.88
C ASP A 96 -10.87 0.01 0.17
N ALA A 97 -10.81 0.99 1.09
CA ALA A 97 -11.66 1.09 2.28
C ALA A 97 -11.49 -0.09 3.26
N TYR A 98 -10.28 -0.66 3.35
CA TYR A 98 -9.96 -1.61 4.41
C TYR A 98 -10.07 -0.98 5.81
N ALA A 99 -10.95 -1.55 6.64
CA ALA A 99 -11.22 -1.07 8.00
C ALA A 99 -10.01 -0.95 8.94
N GLY A 100 -8.87 -1.61 8.62
CA GLY A 100 -7.65 -1.44 9.40
C GLY A 100 -7.03 -0.05 9.28
N PHE A 101 -7.45 0.76 8.30
CA PHE A 101 -7.05 2.16 8.16
C PHE A 101 -7.94 3.14 8.94
N ASP A 102 -9.14 2.73 9.40
CA ASP A 102 -10.16 3.65 9.97
C ASP A 102 -9.62 4.58 11.07
N GLN A 103 -8.76 4.05 11.95
CA GLN A 103 -8.19 4.83 13.05
C GLN A 103 -7.28 5.98 12.58
N LEU A 104 -6.71 5.90 11.38
CA LEU A 104 -5.91 6.99 10.79
C LEU A 104 -6.77 8.21 10.48
N TYR A 105 -8.04 8.01 10.14
CA TYR A 105 -8.95 9.07 9.73
C TYR A 105 -9.57 9.80 10.94
N ALA A 106 -9.50 9.21 12.14
CA ALA A 106 -10.18 9.69 13.32
C ALA A 106 -9.75 11.10 13.78
N SER A 107 -8.50 11.50 13.53
CA SER A 107 -8.01 12.84 13.89
C SER A 107 -8.37 13.93 12.88
N GLY A 108 -8.76 13.56 11.65
CA GLY A 108 -8.94 14.48 10.53
C GLY A 108 -7.64 14.95 9.86
N ASP A 109 -6.48 14.50 10.33
CA ASP A 109 -5.18 14.78 9.67
C ASP A 109 -4.99 13.95 8.38
N VAL A 110 -5.65 12.80 8.30
CA VAL A 110 -5.64 11.92 7.13
C VAL A 110 -7.04 11.86 6.53
N PHE A 111 -7.16 12.21 5.25
CA PHE A 111 -8.40 12.17 4.50
C PHE A 111 -8.50 10.85 3.74
N GLU A 112 -9.63 10.16 3.90
CA GLU A 112 -9.90 8.92 3.19
C GLU A 112 -10.35 9.20 1.75
N ALA A 113 -9.65 8.60 0.77
CA ALA A 113 -10.11 8.49 -0.60
C ALA A 113 -10.32 7.01 -0.94
N ALA A 114 -11.57 6.61 -1.15
CA ALA A 114 -11.91 5.22 -1.45
C ALA A 114 -11.83 4.93 -2.95
N CYS A 115 -11.65 3.65 -3.29
CA CYS A 115 -11.41 3.18 -4.65
C CYS A 115 -12.70 2.75 -5.37
N TRP A 116 -13.03 3.39 -6.50
CA TRP A 116 -14.16 2.98 -7.33
C TRP A 116 -13.96 1.64 -8.04
N ASP A 117 -12.74 1.14 -8.21
CA ASP A 117 -12.52 -0.19 -8.77
C ASP A 117 -13.15 -1.27 -7.88
N HIS A 118 -13.08 -1.08 -6.56
CA HIS A 118 -13.69 -1.98 -5.58
C HIS A 118 -15.22 -1.85 -5.61
N ALA A 119 -15.76 -0.63 -5.58
CA ALA A 119 -17.21 -0.41 -5.69
C ALA A 119 -17.80 -1.01 -6.98
N ARG A 120 -17.11 -0.80 -8.11
CA ARG A 120 -17.45 -1.37 -9.41
C ARG A 120 -17.41 -2.89 -9.37
N ARG A 121 -16.40 -3.50 -8.75
CA ARG A 121 -16.26 -4.96 -8.65
C ARG A 121 -17.46 -5.60 -7.96
N TYR A 122 -17.94 -5.03 -6.85
CA TYR A 122 -19.13 -5.56 -6.18
C TYR A 122 -20.37 -5.58 -7.09
N ILE A 123 -20.57 -4.54 -7.90
CA ILE A 123 -21.69 -4.48 -8.85
C ILE A 123 -21.46 -5.45 -10.02
N PHE A 124 -20.23 -5.51 -10.52
CA PHE A 124 -19.84 -6.38 -11.62
C PHE A 124 -20.00 -7.87 -11.26
N ASP A 125 -19.57 -8.30 -10.07
CA ASP A 125 -19.71 -9.70 -9.62
C ASP A 125 -21.19 -10.11 -9.54
N VAL A 126 -22.09 -9.18 -9.23
CA VAL A 126 -23.55 -9.40 -9.30
C VAL A 126 -24.02 -9.49 -10.74
N HIS A 127 -23.58 -8.56 -11.60
CA HIS A 127 -23.92 -8.54 -13.02
C HIS A 127 -23.47 -9.82 -13.74
N GLU A 128 -22.24 -10.27 -13.51
CA GLU A 128 -21.68 -11.48 -14.12
C GLU A 128 -22.52 -12.72 -13.81
N ARG A 129 -23.02 -12.83 -12.57
CA ARG A 129 -23.87 -13.95 -12.14
C ARG A 129 -25.31 -13.82 -12.61
N THR A 130 -25.84 -12.60 -12.63
CA THR A 130 -27.23 -12.32 -12.97
C THR A 130 -27.33 -10.91 -13.59
N PRO A 131 -27.14 -10.79 -14.91
CA PRO A 131 -27.24 -9.52 -15.60
C PRO A 131 -28.66 -8.97 -15.50
N THR A 132 -28.80 -7.68 -15.18
CA THR A 132 -30.08 -6.98 -15.20
C THR A 132 -29.90 -5.59 -15.81
N PRO A 133 -30.97 -4.95 -16.32
CA PRO A 133 -30.90 -3.57 -16.79
C PRO A 133 -30.35 -2.61 -15.72
N ASP A 134 -30.63 -2.86 -14.44
CA ASP A 134 -30.12 -2.04 -13.34
C ASP A 134 -28.61 -2.20 -13.16
N THR A 135 -28.08 -3.43 -13.13
CA THR A 135 -26.64 -3.64 -12.96
C THR A 135 -25.85 -3.13 -14.15
N GLN A 136 -26.40 -3.29 -15.36
CA GLN A 136 -25.85 -2.71 -16.59
C GLN A 136 -25.77 -1.17 -16.49
N LYS A 137 -26.89 -0.52 -16.16
CA LYS A 137 -26.96 0.94 -16.01
C LYS A 137 -25.95 1.46 -14.98
N LEU A 138 -25.82 0.79 -13.83
CA LEU A 138 -24.85 1.20 -12.81
C LEU A 138 -23.40 1.08 -13.31
N LEU A 139 -23.08 0.02 -14.06
CA LEU A 139 -21.74 -0.14 -14.64
C LEU A 139 -21.45 0.90 -15.73
N GLU A 140 -22.45 1.28 -16.54
CA GLU A 140 -22.34 2.34 -17.54
C GLU A 140 -22.07 3.70 -16.89
N MET A 141 -22.83 4.06 -15.85
CA MET A 141 -22.59 5.29 -15.10
C MET A 141 -21.19 5.34 -14.48
N ILE A 142 -20.69 4.22 -13.95
CA ILE A 142 -19.30 4.15 -13.48
C ILE A 142 -18.33 4.33 -14.65
N GLY A 143 -18.59 3.68 -15.79
CA GLY A 143 -17.79 3.84 -17.01
C GLY A 143 -17.68 5.30 -17.49
N GLU A 144 -18.76 6.07 -17.38
CA GLU A 144 -18.77 7.50 -17.67
C GLU A 144 -17.85 8.29 -16.71
N LEU A 145 -17.84 7.97 -15.40
CA LEU A 145 -16.90 8.58 -14.45
C LEU A 145 -15.44 8.31 -14.85
N TYR A 146 -15.11 7.08 -15.23
CA TYR A 146 -13.76 6.74 -15.70
C TYR A 146 -13.40 7.40 -17.03
N SER A 147 -14.39 7.66 -17.89
CA SER A 147 -14.18 8.39 -19.15
C SER A 147 -13.80 9.84 -18.86
N ILE A 148 -14.49 10.51 -17.93
CA ILE A 148 -14.11 11.86 -17.46
C ILE A 148 -12.69 11.86 -16.89
N GLU A 149 -12.34 10.87 -16.05
CA GLU A 149 -11.01 10.77 -15.45
C GLU A 149 -9.89 10.47 -16.47
N ALA A 150 -10.22 9.82 -17.59
CA ALA A 150 -9.28 9.63 -18.68
C ALA A 150 -8.95 10.96 -19.37
N ASP A 151 -9.95 11.81 -19.61
CA ASP A 151 -9.78 13.10 -20.30
C ASP A 151 -8.93 14.10 -19.51
N ILE A 152 -9.00 14.05 -18.18
CA ILE A 152 -8.27 14.98 -17.29
C ILE A 152 -6.97 14.39 -16.71
N ARG A 153 -6.55 13.21 -17.16
CA ARG A 153 -5.33 12.57 -16.66
C ARG A 153 -4.09 13.39 -17.03
N GLY A 154 -3.22 13.62 -16.06
CA GLY A 154 -1.99 14.40 -16.22
C GLY A 154 -2.21 15.91 -16.16
N LYS A 155 -3.45 16.36 -16.01
CA LYS A 155 -3.77 17.77 -15.76
C LYS A 155 -3.47 18.14 -14.30
N PRO A 156 -3.17 19.43 -14.03
CA PRO A 156 -2.94 19.88 -12.66
C PRO A 156 -4.20 19.74 -11.78
N PRO A 157 -4.05 19.66 -10.44
CA PRO A 157 -5.16 19.37 -9.54
C PRO A 157 -6.36 20.33 -9.65
N ASP A 158 -6.12 21.60 -9.90
CA ASP A 158 -7.15 22.63 -10.06
C ASP A 158 -8.02 22.40 -11.31
N GLU A 159 -7.41 22.07 -12.46
CA GLU A 159 -8.13 21.72 -13.68
C GLU A 159 -8.95 20.43 -13.49
N ARG A 160 -8.36 19.42 -12.84
CA ARG A 160 -9.06 18.17 -12.51
C ARG A 160 -10.28 18.43 -11.63
N LEU A 161 -10.10 19.21 -10.56
CA LEU A 161 -11.16 19.56 -9.62
C LEU A 161 -12.30 20.29 -10.31
N ARG A 162 -11.99 21.29 -11.15
CA ARG A 162 -12.99 22.03 -11.92
C ARG A 162 -13.84 21.11 -12.80
N VAL A 163 -13.21 20.24 -13.58
CA VAL A 163 -13.93 19.31 -14.46
C VAL A 163 -14.77 18.31 -13.66
N ARG A 164 -14.27 17.81 -12.53
CA ARG A 164 -15.02 16.91 -11.64
C ARG A 164 -16.25 17.58 -11.05
N GLN A 165 -16.15 18.84 -10.65
CA GLN A 165 -17.29 19.63 -10.16
C GLN A 165 -18.33 19.85 -11.26
N GLU A 166 -17.88 20.16 -12.49
CA GLU A 166 -18.77 20.37 -13.65
C GLU A 166 -19.44 19.09 -14.16
N LYS A 167 -18.72 17.95 -14.17
CA LYS A 167 -19.15 16.71 -14.85
C LYS A 167 -19.38 15.53 -13.91
N SER A 168 -18.39 15.19 -13.08
CA SER A 168 -18.45 13.99 -12.23
C SER A 168 -19.46 14.15 -11.09
N LYS A 169 -19.54 15.33 -10.45
CA LYS A 169 -20.42 15.57 -9.29
C LYS A 169 -21.91 15.41 -9.64
N PRO A 170 -22.45 15.98 -10.74
CA PRO A 170 -23.84 15.70 -11.16
C PRO A 170 -24.11 14.22 -11.45
N LEU A 171 -23.16 13.53 -12.08
CA LEU A 171 -23.29 12.10 -12.38
C LEU A 171 -23.29 11.26 -11.09
N LEU A 172 -22.43 11.58 -10.12
CA LEU A 172 -22.42 10.97 -8.79
C LEU A 172 -23.72 11.19 -8.02
N ASN A 173 -24.30 12.40 -8.07
CA ASN A 173 -25.59 12.68 -7.43
C ASN A 173 -26.73 11.83 -8.03
N THR A 174 -26.69 11.65 -9.36
CA THR A 174 -27.63 10.79 -10.09
C THR A 174 -27.40 9.32 -9.74
N PHE A 175 -26.15 8.89 -9.62
CA PHE A 175 -25.77 7.54 -9.21
C PHE A 175 -26.30 7.25 -7.81
N GLU A 176 -26.04 8.13 -6.84
CA GLU A 176 -26.49 8.01 -5.45
C GLU A 176 -28.00 7.85 -5.37
N SER A 177 -28.73 8.75 -6.05
CA SER A 177 -30.19 8.74 -6.09
C SER A 177 -30.71 7.42 -6.68
N THR A 178 -30.06 6.93 -7.74
CA THR A 178 -30.41 5.65 -8.40
C THR A 178 -30.21 4.46 -7.46
N ILE A 179 -29.06 4.35 -6.79
CA ILE A 179 -28.80 3.22 -5.89
C ILE A 179 -29.65 3.27 -4.62
N ARG A 180 -29.95 4.46 -4.08
CA ARG A 180 -30.85 4.62 -2.92
C ARG A 180 -32.29 4.23 -3.26
N ALA A 181 -32.81 4.68 -4.39
CA ALA A 181 -34.12 4.28 -4.87
C ALA A 181 -34.19 2.76 -5.08
N LYS A 182 -33.16 2.18 -5.72
CA LYS A 182 -33.10 0.73 -5.95
C LYS A 182 -33.06 -0.05 -4.64
N LEU A 183 -32.26 0.39 -3.67
CA LEU A 183 -32.15 -0.26 -2.35
C LEU A 183 -33.51 -0.41 -1.66
N GLY A 184 -34.39 0.58 -1.77
CA GLY A 184 -35.75 0.52 -1.21
C GLY A 184 -36.65 -0.57 -1.81
N THR A 185 -36.31 -1.09 -2.99
CA THR A 185 -37.06 -2.16 -3.68
C THR A 185 -36.49 -3.56 -3.44
N LEU A 186 -35.27 -3.66 -2.88
CA LEU A 186 -34.55 -4.91 -2.77
C LEU A 186 -34.74 -5.55 -1.38
N SER A 187 -34.79 -6.88 -1.36
CA SER A 187 -34.67 -7.63 -0.11
C SER A 187 -33.28 -7.45 0.51
N LYS A 188 -33.21 -7.46 1.84
CA LYS A 188 -31.95 -7.41 2.60
C LYS A 188 -30.96 -8.53 2.24
N LYS A 189 -31.46 -9.66 1.73
CA LYS A 189 -30.63 -10.83 1.34
C LYS A 189 -30.13 -10.79 -0.10
N SER A 190 -30.52 -9.78 -0.90
CA SER A 190 -30.06 -9.66 -2.28
C SER A 190 -28.57 -9.37 -2.34
N THR A 191 -27.86 -10.01 -3.27
CA THR A 191 -26.43 -9.74 -3.53
C THR A 191 -26.22 -8.29 -3.99
N LEU A 192 -27.18 -7.74 -4.77
CA LEU A 192 -27.16 -6.33 -5.18
C LEU A 192 -27.33 -5.37 -3.98
N THR A 193 -28.08 -5.76 -2.95
CA THR A 193 -28.17 -4.98 -1.69
C THR A 193 -26.79 -4.86 -1.03
N GLY A 194 -26.02 -5.96 -1.00
CA GLY A 194 -24.64 -5.93 -0.50
C GLY A 194 -23.73 -4.97 -1.29
N ALA A 195 -23.80 -5.02 -2.63
CA ALA A 195 -23.03 -4.15 -3.50
C ALA A 195 -23.40 -2.66 -3.36
N ILE A 196 -24.68 -2.35 -3.27
CA ILE A 196 -25.17 -0.97 -3.05
C ILE A 196 -24.74 -0.48 -1.66
N ASN A 197 -24.89 -1.31 -0.62
CA ASN A 197 -24.51 -0.93 0.73
C ASN A 197 -23.00 -0.66 0.85
N TYR A 198 -22.14 -1.40 0.16
CA TYR A 198 -20.71 -1.06 0.10
C TYR A 198 -20.51 0.37 -0.40
N SER A 199 -21.11 0.71 -1.54
CA SER A 199 -20.98 2.06 -2.12
C SER A 199 -21.54 3.15 -1.20
N LEU A 200 -22.69 2.91 -0.55
CA LEU A 200 -23.32 3.88 0.34
C LEU A 200 -22.58 4.05 1.67
N ASN A 201 -22.02 2.98 2.23
CA ASN A 201 -21.25 3.03 3.48
C ASN A 201 -19.95 3.83 3.31
N HIS A 202 -19.37 3.82 2.11
CA HIS A 202 -18.13 4.52 1.80
C HIS A 202 -18.36 5.76 0.91
N TRP A 203 -19.59 6.27 0.82
CA TRP A 203 -19.97 7.30 -0.16
C TRP A 203 -19.13 8.58 -0.04
N THR A 204 -18.91 9.06 1.18
CA THR A 204 -18.06 10.25 1.43
C THR A 204 -16.65 10.04 0.91
N ALA A 205 -16.02 8.90 1.22
CA ALA A 205 -14.68 8.58 0.75
C ALA A 205 -14.62 8.32 -0.76
N LEU A 206 -15.65 7.68 -1.34
CA LEU A 206 -15.76 7.42 -2.78
C LEU A 206 -15.95 8.70 -3.58
N THR A 207 -16.54 9.74 -2.99
CA THR A 207 -16.77 11.02 -3.67
C THR A 207 -15.73 12.08 -3.33
N PHE A 208 -14.83 11.81 -2.38
CA PHE A 208 -13.76 12.73 -1.96
C PHE A 208 -12.86 13.19 -3.10
N TYR A 209 -12.65 12.37 -4.14
CA TYR A 209 -11.86 12.78 -5.31
C TYR A 209 -12.46 13.98 -6.07
N CYS A 210 -13.75 14.25 -5.89
CA CYS A 210 -14.38 15.47 -6.42
C CYS A 210 -14.14 16.70 -5.53
N GLU A 211 -13.63 16.55 -4.31
CA GLU A 211 -13.33 17.64 -3.39
C GLU A 211 -11.84 18.04 -3.42
N ASP A 212 -10.96 17.12 -3.82
CA ASP A 212 -9.52 17.37 -3.97
C ASP A 212 -8.96 16.81 -5.28
N GLY A 213 -8.41 17.69 -6.13
CA GLY A 213 -7.87 17.34 -7.44
C GLY A 213 -6.62 16.44 -7.43
N ARG A 214 -5.98 16.27 -6.27
CA ARG A 214 -4.84 15.36 -6.11
C ARG A 214 -5.30 13.91 -5.98
N ALA A 215 -6.46 13.68 -5.39
CA ALA A 215 -7.03 12.36 -5.21
C ALA A 215 -7.39 11.70 -6.55
N GLU A 216 -7.38 10.37 -6.55
CA GLU A 216 -7.66 9.54 -7.71
C GLU A 216 -9.03 8.87 -7.57
N ILE A 217 -9.65 8.50 -8.68
CA ILE A 217 -10.86 7.65 -8.66
C ILE A 217 -10.53 6.20 -8.22
N SER A 218 -9.26 5.81 -8.32
CA SER A 218 -8.80 4.42 -8.24
C SER A 218 -7.49 4.28 -7.45
N ASN A 219 -7.33 3.14 -6.76
CA ASN A 219 -6.12 2.76 -6.04
C ASN A 219 -5.16 1.87 -6.85
N VAL A 220 -5.32 1.83 -8.18
CA VAL A 220 -4.57 0.92 -9.08
C VAL A 220 -3.04 1.04 -8.98
N LEU A 221 -2.50 2.18 -8.50
CA LEU A 221 -1.07 2.36 -8.33
C LEU A 221 -0.48 1.47 -7.22
N ALA A 222 -1.18 1.33 -6.09
CA ALA A 222 -0.79 0.39 -5.05
C ALA A 222 -0.94 -1.07 -5.53
N GLU A 223 -2.05 -1.40 -6.19
CA GLU A 223 -2.26 -2.74 -6.75
C GLU A 223 -1.16 -3.13 -7.76
N ASN A 224 -0.79 -2.21 -8.66
CA ASN A 224 0.28 -2.42 -9.62
C ASN A 224 1.64 -2.60 -8.95
N ALA A 225 1.92 -1.85 -7.89
CA ALA A 225 3.14 -2.04 -7.10
C ALA A 225 3.16 -3.42 -6.43
N LEU A 226 2.01 -3.93 -5.96
CA LEU A 226 1.93 -5.27 -5.37
C LEU A 226 2.11 -6.41 -6.40
N ARG A 227 1.88 -6.17 -7.69
CA ARG A 227 2.09 -7.19 -8.74
C ARG A 227 3.53 -7.67 -8.80
N CYS A 228 4.53 -6.83 -8.53
CA CYS A 228 5.93 -7.28 -8.52
C CYS A 228 6.19 -8.30 -7.41
N VAL A 229 5.53 -8.15 -6.26
CA VAL A 229 5.57 -9.10 -5.15
C VAL A 229 4.86 -10.40 -5.53
N ALA A 230 3.70 -10.32 -6.18
CA ALA A 230 2.95 -11.50 -6.64
C ALA A 230 3.74 -12.32 -7.69
N LEU A 231 4.40 -11.67 -8.65
CA LEU A 231 5.29 -12.32 -9.59
C LEU A 231 6.51 -12.95 -8.89
N GLY A 232 7.04 -12.27 -7.88
CA GLY A 232 8.10 -12.80 -7.01
C GLY A 232 7.68 -14.09 -6.30
N ARG A 233 6.42 -14.22 -5.83
CA ARG A 233 5.90 -15.45 -5.21
C ARG A 233 5.86 -16.64 -6.14
N ASN A 234 5.57 -16.41 -7.42
CA ASN A 234 5.44 -17.48 -8.42
C ASN A 234 6.80 -17.95 -8.94
N ASN A 235 7.83 -17.08 -8.91
CA ASN A 235 9.14 -17.34 -9.50
C ASN A 235 10.27 -17.56 -8.48
N ALA A 236 10.11 -17.15 -7.22
CA ALA A 236 11.10 -17.35 -6.17
C ALA A 236 10.43 -17.58 -4.81
N GLN A 237 11.00 -18.49 -4.02
CA GLN A 237 10.72 -18.59 -2.59
C GLN A 237 11.12 -17.26 -1.91
N LEU A 238 10.19 -16.31 -1.77
CA LEU A 238 10.31 -15.18 -0.85
C LEU A 238 10.29 -15.71 0.59
N GLN A 239 11.39 -16.32 1.02
CA GLN A 239 11.60 -16.68 2.42
C GLN A 239 12.03 -15.42 3.17
N ILE A 240 11.06 -14.67 3.68
CA ILE A 240 11.35 -13.67 4.72
C ILE A 240 11.66 -14.46 5.99
N MET A 241 12.92 -14.74 6.27
CA MET A 241 13.31 -15.36 7.54
C MET A 241 13.25 -14.30 8.63
N ARG A 242 12.36 -14.49 9.62
CA ARG A 242 12.49 -13.79 10.90
C ARG A 242 13.86 -14.15 11.49
N SER A 243 14.76 -13.17 11.56
CA SER A 243 15.99 -13.14 12.39
C SER A 243 16.85 -14.40 12.42
N TYR A 244 18.05 -14.28 11.81
CA TYR A 244 19.21 -15.18 11.82
C TYR A 244 19.24 -16.37 12.80
N SER A 245 19.21 -17.56 12.21
CA SER A 245 20.18 -18.65 12.45
C SER A 245 19.94 -19.73 11.40
N LEU A 246 20.78 -19.82 10.36
CA LEU A 246 20.74 -20.97 9.44
C LEU A 246 22.13 -21.52 9.16
N SER A 247 22.24 -22.83 9.35
CA SER A 247 23.41 -23.66 9.09
C SER A 247 23.46 -24.15 7.63
N LYS A 248 24.54 -24.90 7.33
CA LYS A 248 25.36 -24.95 6.11
C LYS A 248 24.75 -25.40 4.75
N SER A 249 23.44 -25.49 4.54
CA SER A 249 22.93 -26.26 3.38
C SER A 249 22.20 -25.45 2.28
N ALA A 250 22.78 -24.35 1.79
CA ALA A 250 22.24 -23.66 0.61
C ALA A 250 23.35 -23.25 -0.37
N MET A 251 23.70 -24.16 -1.29
CA MET A 251 24.59 -23.89 -2.40
C MET A 251 23.96 -24.45 -3.68
N ARG A 252 23.25 -23.58 -4.41
CA ARG A 252 23.09 -23.54 -5.88
C ARG A 252 22.03 -22.48 -6.24
N VAL A 253 22.17 -21.90 -7.43
CA VAL A 253 21.32 -20.86 -8.07
C VAL A 253 21.82 -19.41 -7.86
N ALA A 254 22.94 -19.07 -8.51
CA ALA A 254 23.38 -17.69 -8.73
C ALA A 254 23.60 -17.32 -10.20
N ASP A 255 23.09 -18.10 -11.16
CA ASP A 255 23.38 -17.88 -12.60
C ASP A 255 22.21 -17.41 -13.47
N ALA A 256 20.98 -17.33 -12.96
CA ALA A 256 19.81 -17.07 -13.83
C ALA A 256 19.39 -15.60 -13.97
N ILE A 257 19.96 -14.65 -13.22
CA ILE A 257 19.43 -13.27 -13.15
C ILE A 257 20.09 -12.30 -14.15
N ARG A 258 21.04 -12.76 -14.99
CA ARG A 258 21.84 -11.84 -15.82
C ARG A 258 21.24 -11.42 -17.18
N ARG A 259 20.03 -11.85 -17.58
CA ARG A 259 19.50 -11.50 -18.92
C ARG A 259 17.97 -11.37 -18.97
N ASP A 260 17.43 -10.22 -18.58
CA ASP A 260 16.30 -9.60 -19.30
C ASP A 260 16.34 -8.08 -19.08
N SER A 261 16.66 -7.34 -20.14
CA SER A 261 16.92 -5.90 -20.18
C SER A 261 15.69 -5.08 -20.61
N ARG A 262 14.49 -5.47 -20.18
CA ARG A 262 13.22 -4.83 -20.63
C ARG A 262 12.39 -4.15 -19.55
N PHE A 263 12.87 -4.10 -18.31
CA PHE A 263 12.25 -3.28 -17.26
C PHE A 263 13.28 -2.26 -16.77
N GLY A 264 12.98 -0.97 -16.97
CA GLY A 264 13.71 0.11 -16.32
C GLY A 264 13.75 -0.14 -14.81
N GLU A 265 14.92 0.10 -14.21
CA GLU A 265 15.29 -0.31 -12.85
C GLU A 265 14.21 -0.01 -11.80
N LEU A 266 13.39 -1.01 -11.46
CA LEU A 266 12.60 -1.01 -10.24
C LEU A 266 13.33 -1.87 -9.21
N ARG A 267 14.05 -1.22 -8.27
CA ARG A 267 14.75 -1.92 -7.18
C ARG A 267 13.81 -2.06 -5.99
N ILE A 268 13.38 -3.29 -5.71
CA ILE A 268 12.58 -3.64 -4.53
C ILE A 268 13.52 -3.67 -3.32
N ILE A 269 13.31 -2.80 -2.33
CA ILE A 269 14.03 -2.84 -1.04
C ILE A 269 12.99 -2.97 0.08
N THR A 270 13.08 -4.05 0.85
CA THR A 270 12.20 -4.34 1.99
C THR A 270 12.96 -4.10 3.30
N ALA A 271 12.42 -3.31 4.22
CA ALA A 271 12.91 -3.26 5.61
C ALA A 271 12.04 -4.14 6.51
N THR A 272 12.68 -4.84 7.45
CA THR A 272 12.03 -5.49 8.60
C THR A 272 12.22 -4.62 9.83
N GLN A 273 11.14 -4.18 10.48
CA GLN A 273 11.25 -3.50 11.77
C GLN A 273 11.68 -4.50 12.85
N GLY A 274 12.80 -4.20 13.52
CA GLY A 274 13.23 -4.89 14.72
C GLY A 274 12.34 -4.50 15.90
N THR A 275 11.72 -5.48 16.55
CA THR A 275 10.94 -5.25 17.77
C THR A 275 11.89 -4.82 18.90
N GLY A 276 11.78 -3.58 19.35
CA GLY A 276 12.50 -3.06 20.51
C GLY A 276 12.07 -3.77 21.79
N GLY A 277 13.07 -4.10 22.62
CA GLY A 277 12.91 -4.60 23.98
C GLY A 277 14.24 -4.51 24.70
N CYS A 278 14.40 -3.54 25.60
CA CYS A 278 15.53 -3.41 26.51
C CYS A 278 15.54 -4.55 27.53
N GLY A 279 16.70 -5.19 27.72
CA GLY A 279 17.03 -6.09 28.83
C GLY A 279 18.54 -6.42 28.77
N PRO A 280 19.24 -6.55 29.91
CA PRO A 280 20.70 -6.61 29.92
C PRO A 280 21.17 -8.00 29.47
N VAL A 281 22.20 -8.06 28.62
CA VAL A 281 22.93 -9.30 28.35
C VAL A 281 24.36 -9.12 28.83
N VAL A 282 24.74 -10.06 29.69
CA VAL A 282 25.97 -10.16 30.47
C VAL A 282 26.99 -10.88 29.60
N ASP A 283 28.23 -10.38 29.54
CA ASP A 283 29.32 -11.04 28.83
C ASP A 283 29.71 -12.36 29.53
N SER A 284 29.70 -13.45 28.76
CA SER A 284 30.41 -14.68 29.09
C SER A 284 31.84 -14.52 28.61
N ASP A 285 32.76 -14.19 29.52
CA ASP A 285 34.12 -14.74 29.56
C ASP A 285 34.92 -13.98 30.63
N GLY A 286 34.81 -14.46 31.86
CA GLY A 286 35.54 -13.95 33.02
C GLY A 286 37.05 -14.17 32.91
N SER A 287 37.74 -13.29 32.20
CA SER A 287 39.19 -13.13 32.29
C SER A 287 39.59 -11.66 32.16
N SER A 288 40.52 -11.26 33.02
CA SER A 288 40.88 -9.88 33.35
C SER A 288 42.23 -9.45 32.78
N LEU A 289 42.39 -8.12 32.68
CA LEU A 289 43.60 -7.25 32.69
C LEU A 289 43.96 -6.54 31.36
N PRO A 290 44.49 -5.29 31.39
CA PRO A 290 44.25 -4.16 32.30
C PRO A 290 43.86 -2.86 31.57
N VAL A 291 43.50 -1.86 32.38
CA VAL A 291 42.91 -0.54 32.06
C VAL A 291 43.95 0.47 31.57
N ALA A 292 43.66 1.14 30.44
CA ALA A 292 43.99 2.54 30.07
C ALA A 292 43.47 2.77 28.63
N GLU A 293 42.81 3.84 28.21
CA GLU A 293 42.47 5.14 28.78
C GLU A 293 41.25 5.66 28.01
N SER A 294 40.40 6.37 28.72
CA SER A 294 39.22 7.07 28.23
C SER A 294 39.56 8.42 27.58
N CYS A 295 38.61 8.89 26.75
CA CYS A 295 38.23 10.29 26.50
C CYS A 295 38.73 11.00 25.22
N SER A 296 37.72 11.57 24.55
CA SER A 296 37.68 12.89 23.89
C SER A 296 38.49 13.16 22.62
N ALA A 297 37.78 13.28 21.49
CA ALA A 297 37.80 14.43 20.56
C ALA A 297 36.80 14.13 19.41
N LEU A 298 35.61 14.74 19.32
CA LEU A 298 35.32 16.10 18.84
C LEU A 298 36.08 16.47 17.54
N ALA A 299 35.29 16.49 16.46
CA ALA A 299 35.15 17.57 15.49
C ALA A 299 36.36 18.05 14.66
N ALA A 300 36.04 18.24 13.38
CA ALA A 300 36.65 19.12 12.37
C ALA A 300 37.86 18.60 11.59
N SER A 301 37.62 18.33 10.30
CA SER A 301 38.46 18.90 9.24
C SER A 301 37.75 18.79 7.88
N SER A 302 37.41 19.98 7.35
CA SER A 302 37.33 20.40 5.94
C SER A 302 36.44 19.66 4.96
#